data_AF-C1JCB8-F1
#
_entry.id   AF-C1JCB8-F1
#
_cell.length_a   1.000
_cell.length_b   1.000
_cell.length_c   1.000
_cell.angle_alpha   90.00
_cell.angle_beta   90.00
_cell.angle_gamma   90.00
#
_symmetry.space_group_name_H-M   'P 1'
#
loop_
_entity.id
_entity.type
_entity.pdbx_description
1 polymer ?
#
loop_
_entity_poly.entity_id
_entity_poly.type
_entity_poly.pdbx_seq_one_letter_code
_entity_poly.pdbx_strand_id
1 'polypeptide(L)'
;FSNKGTSKEPRHLQFIAEFSDSDVYTLLSAKKVYGAPTDYGFCVKASKSNSARDLKLLCADDEQTRTCWVTAMRLFKYGMQLYQNFIQPYQKQKSSPMRSISENSLVAMDFSGHKSRVIENPSEALSVAVEEGLSWRRKSCHRLSSHGSPSASQSSMSNIAIHVAQPWFHSKLSRDEAQKLITQQGLIDGVFLVRDSQSNPRTFVLSLCHTQKIKHFQIV
;
A
#
# COMPACT_ATOMS: atom_id res chain seq x y z
N PHE A 1 -17.86 -21.37 -7.83
CA PHE A 1 -19.19 -21.83 -7.37
C PHE A 1 -19.05 -23.28 -6.93
N SER A 2 -19.80 -23.74 -5.92
CA SER A 2 -19.72 -25.12 -5.43
C SER A 2 -21.02 -25.85 -5.69
N ASN A 3 -20.95 -27.08 -6.20
CA ASN A 3 -22.14 -27.92 -6.36
C ASN A 3 -22.55 -28.62 -5.05
N LYS A 4 -21.78 -28.44 -3.97
CA LYS A 4 -22.03 -29.03 -2.65
C LYS A 4 -21.97 -27.96 -1.56
N GLY A 5 -23.04 -27.17 -1.45
CA GLY A 5 -23.18 -26.12 -0.45
C GLY A 5 -22.00 -25.14 -0.47
N THR A 6 -21.29 -25.04 0.65
CA THR A 6 -20.13 -24.15 0.81
C THR A 6 -18.78 -24.87 0.69
N SER A 7 -18.77 -26.13 0.23
CA SER A 7 -17.53 -26.92 0.12
C SER A 7 -16.53 -26.28 -0.84
N LYS A 8 -15.26 -26.25 -0.42
CA LYS A 8 -14.12 -25.72 -1.17
C LYS A 8 -13.22 -26.82 -1.75
N GLU A 9 -13.64 -28.09 -1.67
CA GLU A 9 -12.87 -29.19 -2.27
C GLU A 9 -12.85 -29.06 -3.80
N PRO A 10 -11.69 -29.28 -4.47
CA PRO A 10 -11.57 -29.08 -5.91
C PRO A 10 -12.63 -29.81 -6.75
N ARG A 11 -13.02 -31.02 -6.32
CA ARG A 11 -14.05 -31.83 -6.99
C ARG A 11 -15.47 -31.25 -6.92
N HIS A 12 -15.74 -30.34 -5.99
CA HIS A 12 -17.03 -29.66 -5.86
C HIS A 12 -17.03 -28.28 -6.54
N LEU A 13 -15.87 -27.75 -6.91
CA LEU A 13 -15.75 -26.44 -7.52
C LEU A 13 -16.10 -26.50 -9.01
N GLN A 14 -16.96 -25.58 -9.42
CA GLN A 14 -17.29 -25.35 -10.81
C GLN A 14 -16.64 -24.06 -11.29
N PHE A 15 -16.02 -24.16 -12.45
CA PHE A 15 -15.45 -23.03 -13.17
C PHE A 15 -16.56 -22.09 -13.65
N ILE A 16 -16.43 -20.81 -13.30
CA ILE A 16 -17.38 -19.78 -13.75
C ILE A 16 -16.80 -19.02 -14.94
N ALA A 17 -15.62 -18.41 -14.83
CA ALA A 17 -15.06 -17.58 -15.89
C ALA A 17 -13.54 -17.43 -15.75
N GLU A 18 -12.90 -17.13 -16.87
CA GLU A 18 -11.50 -16.68 -16.91
C GLU A 18 -11.47 -15.14 -16.98
N PHE A 19 -10.63 -14.52 -16.16
CA PHE A 19 -10.58 -13.06 -16.02
C PHE A 19 -9.54 -12.38 -16.93
N SER A 20 -8.57 -13.14 -17.46
CA SER A 20 -7.52 -12.61 -18.35
C SER A 20 -8.12 -11.86 -19.54
N ASP A 21 -9.10 -12.49 -20.19
CA ASP A 21 -9.76 -12.00 -21.41
C ASP A 21 -11.20 -11.51 -21.17
N SER A 22 -11.61 -11.32 -19.91
CA SER A 22 -12.98 -10.89 -19.57
C SER A 22 -13.01 -9.59 -18.77
N ASP A 23 -13.97 -8.74 -19.06
CA ASP A 23 -14.22 -7.49 -18.37
C ASP A 23 -15.41 -7.62 -17.42
N VAL A 24 -15.39 -6.82 -16.35
CA VAL A 24 -16.41 -6.82 -15.30
C VAL A 24 -17.22 -5.53 -15.37
N TYR A 25 -18.55 -5.65 -15.38
CA TYR A 25 -19.47 -4.53 -15.49
C TYR A 25 -20.51 -4.57 -14.36
N THR A 26 -20.94 -3.39 -13.91
CA THR A 26 -22.13 -3.26 -13.05
C THR A 26 -23.38 -3.22 -13.93
N LEU A 27 -24.45 -3.86 -13.46
CA LEU A 27 -25.73 -3.83 -14.16
C LEU A 27 -26.56 -2.66 -13.64
N LEU A 28 -27.19 -1.95 -14.56
CA LEU A 28 -28.19 -0.93 -14.24
C LEU A 28 -29.57 -1.58 -14.23
N SER A 29 -30.37 -1.29 -13.19
CA SER A 29 -31.74 -1.81 -13.05
C SER A 29 -31.85 -3.33 -13.22
N ALA A 30 -30.99 -4.08 -12.53
CA ALA A 30 -30.85 -5.52 -12.71
C ALA A 30 -32.16 -6.30 -12.46
N LYS A 31 -33.00 -5.85 -11.50
CA LYS A 31 -34.33 -6.45 -11.29
C LYS A 31 -35.21 -6.31 -12.51
N LYS A 32 -35.30 -5.08 -13.03
CA LYS A 32 -36.22 -4.72 -14.12
C LYS A 32 -35.83 -5.37 -15.44
N VAL A 33 -34.53 -5.41 -15.75
CA VAL A 33 -34.03 -5.86 -17.06
C VAL A 33 -33.82 -7.38 -17.08
N TYR A 34 -33.35 -7.96 -15.98
CA TYR A 34 -32.89 -9.36 -15.94
C TYR A 34 -33.64 -10.24 -14.92
N GLY A 35 -34.66 -9.71 -14.23
CA GLY A 35 -35.38 -10.46 -13.19
C GLY A 35 -34.49 -10.84 -12.00
N ALA A 36 -33.41 -10.09 -11.75
CA ALA A 36 -32.47 -10.40 -10.68
C ALA A 36 -33.14 -10.27 -9.29
N PRO A 37 -32.69 -11.03 -8.27
CA PRO A 37 -33.21 -10.92 -6.91
C PRO A 37 -33.05 -9.52 -6.29
N THR A 38 -31.96 -8.81 -6.63
CA THR A 38 -31.66 -7.44 -6.18
C THR A 38 -31.27 -6.55 -7.37
N ASP A 39 -31.18 -5.23 -7.15
CA ASP A 39 -30.64 -4.32 -8.17
C ASP A 39 -29.11 -4.27 -8.16
N TYR A 40 -28.45 -5.00 -7.24
CA TYR A 40 -27.01 -5.03 -7.06
C TYR A 40 -26.36 -6.09 -7.97
N GLY A 41 -26.80 -6.13 -9.23
CA GLY A 41 -26.29 -7.02 -10.25
C GLY A 41 -24.96 -6.55 -10.84
N PHE A 42 -24.13 -7.50 -11.24
CA PHE A 42 -22.90 -7.28 -11.98
C PHE A 42 -22.65 -8.47 -12.90
N CYS A 43 -21.79 -8.31 -13.90
CA CYS A 43 -21.53 -9.37 -14.87
C CYS A 43 -20.09 -9.42 -15.31
N VAL A 44 -19.69 -10.61 -15.78
CA VAL A 44 -18.43 -10.85 -16.45
C VAL A 44 -18.72 -11.11 -17.92
N LYS A 45 -18.07 -10.37 -18.81
CA LYS A 45 -18.21 -10.49 -20.26
C LYS A 45 -16.85 -10.75 -20.89
N ALA A 46 -16.74 -11.75 -21.75
CA ALA A 46 -15.53 -11.95 -22.55
C ALA A 46 -15.31 -10.74 -23.48
N SER A 47 -14.12 -10.13 -23.42
CA SER A 47 -13.78 -8.89 -24.12
C SER A 47 -13.83 -9.06 -25.65
N LYS A 48 -13.50 -10.26 -26.13
CA LYS A 48 -13.52 -10.63 -27.55
C LYS A 48 -14.90 -11.04 -28.08
N SER A 49 -15.91 -11.16 -27.20
CA SER A 49 -17.26 -11.57 -27.61
C SER A 49 -18.19 -10.38 -27.73
N ASN A 50 -18.77 -10.21 -28.92
CA ASN A 50 -19.89 -9.30 -29.16
C ASN A 50 -21.25 -9.92 -28.86
N SER A 51 -21.30 -11.19 -28.45
CA SER A 51 -22.55 -11.86 -28.11
C SER A 51 -23.01 -11.46 -26.71
N ALA A 52 -24.26 -10.98 -26.60
CA ALA A 52 -24.92 -10.79 -25.32
C ALA A 52 -25.18 -12.12 -24.58
N ARG A 53 -25.06 -13.27 -25.26
CA ARG A 53 -25.27 -14.60 -24.66
C ARG A 53 -24.11 -15.09 -23.80
N ASP A 54 -22.95 -14.42 -23.86
CA ASP A 54 -21.77 -14.80 -23.10
C ASP A 54 -21.65 -14.03 -21.76
N LEU A 55 -22.71 -13.28 -21.40
CA LEU A 55 -22.78 -12.56 -20.14
C LEU A 55 -23.01 -13.53 -18.97
N LYS A 56 -22.04 -13.59 -18.07
CA LYS A 56 -22.18 -14.31 -16.80
C LYS A 56 -22.70 -13.34 -15.75
N LEU A 57 -24.01 -13.37 -15.56
CA LEU A 57 -24.74 -12.50 -14.63
C LEU A 57 -24.60 -13.02 -13.19
N LEU A 58 -24.30 -12.11 -12.26
CA LEU A 58 -24.17 -12.36 -10.83
C LEU A 58 -24.99 -11.31 -10.08
N CYS A 59 -25.55 -11.68 -8.93
CA CYS A 59 -26.37 -10.80 -8.10
C CYS A 59 -25.87 -10.87 -6.66
N ALA A 60 -25.64 -9.71 -6.05
CA ALA A 60 -25.32 -9.58 -4.63
C ALA A 60 -26.57 -9.24 -3.81
N ASP A 61 -26.54 -9.50 -2.50
CA ASP A 61 -27.66 -9.15 -1.62
C ASP A 61 -27.73 -7.64 -1.34
N ASP A 62 -26.59 -6.96 -1.36
CA ASP A 62 -26.44 -5.54 -1.07
C ASP A 62 -25.35 -4.86 -1.92
N GLU A 63 -25.32 -3.52 -1.88
CA GLU A 63 -24.37 -2.70 -2.64
C GLU A 63 -22.92 -2.88 -2.20
N GLN A 64 -22.67 -3.06 -0.91
CA GLN A 64 -21.33 -3.25 -0.37
C GLN A 64 -20.75 -4.57 -0.87
N THR A 65 -21.52 -5.65 -0.82
CA THR A 65 -21.15 -6.97 -1.34
C THR A 65 -20.86 -6.91 -2.85
N ARG A 66 -21.70 -6.22 -3.64
CA ARG A 66 -21.42 -5.97 -5.07
C ARG A 66 -20.09 -5.24 -5.25
N THR A 67 -19.87 -4.17 -4.50
CA THR A 67 -18.66 -3.34 -4.59
C THR A 67 -17.41 -4.15 -4.24
N CYS A 68 -17.47 -4.96 -3.18
CA CYS A 68 -16.40 -5.87 -2.78
C CYS A 68 -16.05 -6.86 -3.90
N TRP A 69 -17.05 -7.53 -4.49
CA TRP A 69 -16.81 -8.48 -5.59
C TRP A 69 -16.24 -7.83 -6.84
N VAL A 70 -16.82 -6.72 -7.29
CA VAL A 70 -16.32 -5.98 -8.47
C VAL A 70 -14.89 -5.51 -8.24
N THR A 71 -14.59 -4.98 -7.04
CA THR A 71 -13.24 -4.54 -6.68
C THR A 71 -12.26 -5.71 -6.64
N ALA A 72 -12.63 -6.82 -6.01
CA ALA A 72 -11.79 -8.02 -5.94
C ALA A 72 -11.47 -8.57 -7.34
N MET A 73 -12.45 -8.62 -8.24
CA MET A 73 -12.22 -9.07 -9.63
C MET A 73 -11.32 -8.10 -10.39
N ARG A 74 -11.48 -6.78 -10.22
CA ARG A 74 -10.59 -5.77 -10.83
C ARG A 74 -9.16 -5.89 -10.30
N LEU A 75 -8.99 -6.07 -8.98
CA LEU A 75 -7.68 -6.29 -8.37
C LEU A 75 -7.03 -7.58 -8.90
N PHE A 76 -7.80 -8.66 -9.03
CA PHE A 76 -7.31 -9.91 -9.60
C PHE A 76 -6.88 -9.74 -11.06
N LYS A 77 -7.67 -9.05 -11.88
CA LYS A 77 -7.38 -8.86 -13.32
C LYS A 77 -6.17 -7.94 -13.57
N TYR A 78 -6.13 -6.79 -12.91
CA TYR A 78 -5.17 -5.72 -13.24
C TYR A 78 -4.00 -5.61 -12.26
N GLY A 79 -4.13 -6.17 -11.06
CA GLY A 79 -3.07 -6.18 -10.04
C GLY A 79 -2.45 -4.81 -9.79
N MET A 80 -1.12 -4.75 -9.88
CA MET A 80 -0.32 -3.55 -9.61
C MET A 80 -0.63 -2.37 -10.55
N GLN A 81 -1.15 -2.63 -11.75
CA GLN A 81 -1.50 -1.57 -12.69
C GLN A 81 -2.56 -0.62 -12.12
N LEU A 82 -3.54 -1.13 -11.37
CA LEU A 82 -4.54 -0.27 -10.71
C LEU A 82 -3.92 0.65 -9.65
N TYR A 83 -2.95 0.13 -8.91
CA TYR A 83 -2.20 0.93 -7.94
C TYR A 83 -1.38 2.01 -8.63
N GLN A 84 -0.69 1.66 -9.72
CA GLN A 84 0.07 2.63 -10.54
C GLN A 84 -0.84 3.74 -11.08
N ASN A 85 -2.01 3.39 -11.63
CA ASN A 85 -2.99 4.35 -12.10
C ASN A 85 -3.49 5.27 -10.97
N PHE A 86 -3.67 4.75 -9.76
CA PHE A 86 -4.06 5.52 -8.59
C PHE A 86 -2.99 6.52 -8.14
N ILE A 87 -1.71 6.14 -8.15
CA ILE A 87 -0.61 7.03 -7.72
C ILE A 87 -0.16 8.02 -8.79
N GLN A 88 -0.47 7.77 -10.07
CA GLN A 88 0.00 8.58 -11.21
C GLN A 88 -0.38 10.08 -11.11
N PRO A 89 -1.59 10.47 -10.69
CA PRO A 89 -1.94 11.88 -10.48
C PRO A 89 -1.08 12.56 -9.40
N TYR A 90 -0.74 11.83 -8.33
CA TYR A 90 0.08 12.33 -7.23
C TYR A 90 1.56 12.48 -7.61
N GLN A 91 2.03 11.75 -8.63
CA GLN A 91 3.35 11.97 -9.21
C GLN A 91 3.39 13.18 -10.15
N LYS A 92 2.32 13.42 -10.93
CA LYS A 92 2.23 14.61 -11.79
C LYS A 92 2.13 15.92 -11.01
N GLN A 93 1.61 15.91 -9.78
CA GLN A 93 1.67 17.09 -8.89
C GLN A 93 3.07 17.41 -8.36
N LYS A 94 4.07 16.53 -8.55
CA LYS A 94 5.48 16.84 -8.22
C LYS A 94 6.22 17.60 -9.33
N SER A 95 5.62 17.81 -10.51
CA SER A 95 5.99 18.95 -11.34
C SER A 95 5.20 20.15 -10.82
N SER A 96 5.92 21.03 -10.13
CA SER A 96 5.44 22.23 -9.43
C SER A 96 4.20 22.90 -10.02
N PRO A 97 3.11 23.08 -9.26
CA PRO A 97 2.25 24.22 -9.49
C PRO A 97 3.13 25.44 -9.26
N MET A 98 3.26 26.27 -10.29
CA MET A 98 3.77 27.63 -10.22
C MET A 98 3.11 28.34 -9.02
N ARG A 99 3.78 28.32 -7.86
CA ARG A 99 3.39 29.13 -6.72
C ARG A 99 3.80 30.55 -7.06
N SER A 100 2.83 31.35 -7.47
CA SER A 100 2.91 32.79 -7.35
C SER A 100 3.10 33.14 -5.87
N ILE A 101 4.35 33.31 -5.46
CA ILE A 101 4.78 34.02 -4.26
C ILE A 101 6.05 34.75 -4.71
N SER A 102 6.05 36.08 -4.57
CA SER A 102 7.03 37.03 -5.11
C SER A 102 8.43 36.46 -5.35
N GLU A 103 8.95 36.63 -6.56
CA GLU A 103 10.22 36.07 -7.07
C GLU A 103 11.49 36.34 -6.25
N ASN A 104 11.44 37.16 -5.19
CA ASN A 104 12.64 37.64 -4.50
C ASN A 104 12.71 37.31 -3.00
N SER A 105 11.85 36.45 -2.42
CA SER A 105 11.81 36.29 -0.95
C SER A 105 12.20 34.91 -0.40
N LEU A 106 12.43 33.90 -1.25
CA LEU A 106 12.86 32.57 -0.79
C LEU A 106 14.34 32.38 -1.10
N VAL A 107 15.16 32.41 -0.05
CA VAL A 107 16.60 32.17 -0.12
C VAL A 107 16.95 31.02 0.81
N ALA A 108 17.83 30.13 0.36
CA ALA A 108 18.30 29.02 1.19
C ALA A 108 19.16 29.57 2.32
N MET A 109 18.94 29.09 3.54
CA MET A 109 19.72 29.49 4.72
C MET A 109 20.65 28.35 5.12
N ASP A 110 21.92 28.67 5.34
CA ASP A 110 22.91 27.75 5.90
C ASP A 110 22.99 27.92 7.43
N PHE A 111 22.83 26.81 8.15
CA PHE A 111 22.94 26.72 9.61
C PHE A 111 24.18 25.92 10.07
N SER A 112 25.06 25.52 9.14
CA SER A 112 26.19 24.63 9.43
C SER A 112 27.29 25.30 10.28
N GLY A 113 27.25 26.63 10.45
CA GLY A 113 28.19 27.41 11.26
C GLY A 113 27.59 28.03 12.52
N HIS A 114 28.39 28.78 13.27
CA HIS A 114 27.98 29.47 14.51
C HIS A 114 27.05 30.67 14.29
N LYS A 115 26.78 31.06 13.04
CA LYS A 115 25.87 32.14 12.64
C LYS A 115 25.20 31.78 11.33
N SER A 116 23.87 31.92 11.26
CA SER A 116 23.08 31.64 10.05
C SER A 116 23.46 32.60 8.91
N ARG A 117 23.70 32.06 7.71
CA ARG A 117 24.00 32.85 6.50
C ARG A 117 22.99 32.54 5.39
N VAL A 118 22.62 33.55 4.63
CA VAL A 118 21.83 33.41 3.40
C VAL A 118 22.74 32.91 2.26
N ILE A 119 22.35 31.83 1.57
CA ILE A 119 23.04 31.32 0.38
C ILE A 119 22.50 32.07 -0.85
N GLU A 120 23.29 32.99 -1.37
CA GLU A 120 22.90 33.82 -2.53
C GLU A 120 23.29 33.20 -3.88
N ASN A 121 24.35 32.38 -3.92
CA ASN A 121 24.82 31.76 -5.16
C ASN A 121 23.89 30.59 -5.57
N PRO A 122 23.25 30.64 -6.75
CA PRO A 122 22.29 29.60 -7.16
C PRO A 122 22.91 28.21 -7.29
N SER A 123 24.16 28.12 -7.74
CA SER A 123 24.88 26.85 -7.90
C SER A 123 25.25 26.24 -6.55
N GLU A 124 25.58 27.09 -5.57
CA GLU A 124 25.83 26.68 -4.19
C GLU A 124 24.54 26.19 -3.53
N ALA A 125 23.45 26.94 -3.66
CA ALA A 125 22.14 26.55 -3.14
C ALA A 125 21.65 25.22 -3.73
N LEU A 126 21.84 25.01 -5.04
CA LEU A 126 21.52 23.75 -5.69
C LEU A 126 22.41 22.60 -5.19
N SER A 127 23.71 22.84 -5.03
CA SER A 127 24.65 21.84 -4.54
C SER A 127 24.32 21.42 -3.10
N VAL A 128 24.00 22.39 -2.23
CA VAL A 128 23.57 22.15 -0.85
C VAL A 128 22.22 21.44 -0.81
N ALA A 129 21.25 21.83 -1.63
CA ALA A 129 19.94 21.15 -1.70
C ALA A 129 20.06 19.71 -2.23
N VAL A 130 20.95 19.47 -3.20
CA VAL A 130 21.24 18.13 -3.71
C VAL A 130 21.97 17.30 -2.67
N GLU A 131 22.99 17.85 -2.01
CA GLU A 131 23.72 17.16 -0.94
C GLU A 131 22.82 16.86 0.25
N GLU A 132 21.97 17.80 0.66
CA GLU A 132 20.97 17.60 1.70
C GLU A 132 19.97 16.53 1.25
N GLY A 133 19.38 16.62 0.06
CA GLY A 133 18.47 15.61 -0.47
C GLY A 133 19.09 14.21 -0.55
N LEU A 134 20.37 14.12 -0.92
CA LEU A 134 21.14 12.88 -0.89
C LEU A 134 21.45 12.44 0.55
N SER A 135 21.67 13.36 1.48
CA SER A 135 21.86 13.07 2.90
C SER A 135 20.58 12.55 3.56
N TRP A 136 19.39 13.05 3.18
CA TRP A 136 18.10 12.52 3.61
C TRP A 136 17.88 11.12 3.04
N ARG A 137 18.22 10.91 1.77
CA ARG A 137 18.16 9.58 1.14
C ARG A 137 19.13 8.60 1.82
N ARG A 138 20.37 9.04 2.11
CA ARG A 138 21.40 8.32 2.88
C ARG A 138 20.96 8.01 4.31
N LYS A 139 20.36 8.95 5.04
CA LYS A 139 19.83 8.75 6.41
C LYS A 139 18.68 7.74 6.43
N SER A 140 17.90 7.65 5.36
CA SER A 140 16.87 6.60 5.19
C SER A 140 17.45 5.20 4.93
N CYS A 141 18.69 5.07 4.45
CA CYS A 141 19.33 3.78 4.17
C CYS A 141 20.56 3.46 5.04
N HIS A 142 21.01 4.36 5.92
CA HIS A 142 22.19 4.14 6.78
C HIS A 142 21.91 3.81 8.24
N ARG A 143 20.67 3.49 8.65
CA ARG A 143 20.51 2.81 9.95
C ARG A 143 20.78 1.30 9.92
N LEU A 144 20.99 0.69 8.75
CA LEU A 144 21.53 -0.67 8.61
C LEU A 144 22.35 -0.79 7.33
N SER A 145 23.68 -0.79 7.46
CA SER A 145 24.61 -1.62 6.68
C SER A 145 26.05 -1.19 7.01
N SER A 146 26.56 -1.71 8.13
CA SER A 146 28.00 -1.99 8.21
C SER A 146 28.20 -3.35 7.55
N HIS A 147 29.15 -3.39 6.62
CA HIS A 147 29.68 -4.53 5.86
C HIS A 147 28.94 -4.92 4.56
N GLY A 148 29.63 -4.63 3.45
CA GLY A 148 29.53 -5.39 2.20
C GLY A 148 28.68 -4.75 1.09
N SER A 149 29.34 -4.03 0.18
CA SER A 149 28.96 -4.03 -1.25
C SER A 149 29.42 -5.37 -1.85
N PRO A 150 28.77 -5.94 -2.90
CA PRO A 150 28.50 -5.22 -4.14
C PRO A 150 27.22 -5.57 -4.94
N SER A 151 27.00 -4.74 -5.95
CA SER A 151 26.39 -5.07 -7.25
C SER A 151 24.89 -4.93 -7.47
N ALA A 152 24.60 -4.22 -8.56
CA ALA A 152 23.34 -4.11 -9.25
C ALA A 152 22.89 -5.47 -9.80
N SER A 153 21.73 -5.93 -9.36
CA SER A 153 20.88 -6.84 -10.13
C SER A 153 19.45 -6.80 -9.57
N GLN A 154 18.53 -6.49 -10.47
CA GLN A 154 17.17 -7.02 -10.55
C GLN A 154 16.57 -7.55 -9.24
N SER A 155 15.74 -6.75 -8.55
CA SER A 155 14.74 -7.30 -7.65
C SER A 155 13.38 -7.31 -8.34
N SER A 156 13.09 -8.44 -8.97
CA SER A 156 11.73 -8.95 -9.12
C SER A 156 11.10 -9.00 -7.72
N MET A 157 10.37 -7.95 -7.33
CA MET A 157 9.63 -7.96 -6.08
C MET A 157 8.44 -8.91 -6.24
N SER A 158 8.68 -10.14 -5.80
CA SER A 158 7.67 -11.11 -5.40
C SER A 158 6.62 -10.44 -4.52
N ASN A 159 5.38 -10.94 -4.57
CA ASN A 159 4.23 -10.52 -3.75
C ASN A 159 4.54 -10.60 -2.25
N ILE A 160 5.28 -9.64 -1.73
CA ILE A 160 5.55 -9.46 -0.31
C ILE A 160 4.36 -8.68 0.25
N ALA A 161 3.74 -9.21 1.31
CA ALA A 161 2.64 -8.52 1.97
C ALA A 161 3.06 -7.10 2.36
N ILE A 162 2.26 -6.09 2.02
CA ILE A 162 2.63 -4.67 2.04
C ILE A 162 3.26 -4.22 3.37
N HIS A 163 2.81 -4.81 4.50
CA HIS A 163 3.32 -4.53 5.84
C HIS A 163 4.79 -4.90 6.03
N VAL A 164 5.30 -5.92 5.33
CA VAL A 164 6.71 -6.37 5.42
C VAL A 164 7.66 -5.31 4.88
N ALA A 165 7.19 -4.44 3.97
CA ALA A 165 7.96 -3.33 3.43
C ALA A 165 7.91 -2.06 4.30
N GLN A 166 7.16 -2.06 5.41
CA GLN A 166 6.97 -0.87 6.23
C GLN A 166 8.04 -0.73 7.31
N PRO A 167 8.56 0.48 7.57
CA PRO A 167 9.66 0.70 8.51
C PRO A 167 9.28 0.46 9.98
N TRP A 168 7.98 0.46 10.28
CA TRP A 168 7.43 0.16 11.61
C TRP A 168 7.21 -1.33 11.85
N PHE A 169 7.40 -2.19 10.83
CA PHE A 169 7.23 -3.63 10.94
C PHE A 169 8.56 -4.36 11.15
N HIS A 170 8.61 -5.24 12.14
CA HIS A 170 9.79 -5.99 12.52
C HIS A 170 9.45 -7.47 12.72
N SER A 171 9.56 -8.27 11.66
CA SER A 171 9.19 -9.70 11.70
C SER A 171 9.95 -10.50 12.76
N LYS A 172 11.27 -10.31 12.88
CA LYS A 172 12.12 -11.12 13.77
C LYS A 172 12.32 -10.53 15.17
N LEU A 173 11.53 -9.53 15.55
CA LEU A 173 11.73 -8.81 16.81
C LEU A 173 10.97 -9.48 17.96
N SER A 174 11.66 -9.77 19.06
CA SER A 174 11.06 -10.30 20.28
C SER A 174 10.34 -9.23 21.10
N ARG A 175 9.60 -9.68 22.13
CA ARG A 175 8.95 -8.78 23.09
C ARG A 175 9.96 -7.88 23.80
N ASP A 176 11.05 -8.45 24.30
CA ASP A 176 12.03 -7.74 25.10
C ASP A 176 12.84 -6.74 24.26
N GLU A 177 13.19 -7.13 23.03
CA GLU A 177 13.84 -6.22 22.07
C GLU A 177 12.93 -5.05 21.70
N ALA A 178 11.63 -5.29 21.51
CA ALA A 178 10.67 -4.22 21.27
C ALA A 178 10.58 -3.25 22.45
N GLN A 179 10.55 -3.77 23.69
CA GLN A 179 10.58 -2.93 24.89
C GLN A 179 11.85 -2.08 24.94
N LYS A 180 13.01 -2.67 24.66
CA LYS A 180 14.30 -1.98 24.64
C LYS A 180 14.33 -0.87 23.60
N LEU A 181 13.86 -1.13 22.37
CA LEU A 181 13.83 -0.12 21.30
C LEU A 181 12.94 1.07 21.65
N ILE A 182 11.73 0.82 22.16
CA ILE A 182 10.82 1.90 22.57
C ILE A 182 11.40 2.71 23.73
N THR A 183 12.05 2.03 24.69
CA THR A 183 12.75 2.71 25.80
C THR A 183 13.90 3.57 25.30
N GLN A 184 14.68 3.09 24.35
CA GLN A 184 15.78 3.85 23.73
C GLN A 184 15.31 5.12 23.00
N GLN A 185 14.06 5.16 22.54
CA GLN A 185 13.46 6.36 21.97
C GLN A 185 12.91 7.33 23.02
N GLY A 186 13.13 7.07 24.32
CA GLY A 186 12.74 7.96 25.41
C GLY A 186 11.31 7.77 25.93
N LEU A 187 10.67 6.62 25.66
CA LEU A 187 9.29 6.32 26.07
C LEU A 187 8.28 7.39 25.62
N ILE A 188 8.48 7.99 24.45
CA ILE A 188 7.57 9.01 23.92
C ILE A 188 6.21 8.38 23.63
N ASP A 189 5.15 8.97 24.18
CA ASP A 189 3.77 8.55 23.91
C ASP A 189 3.46 8.54 22.40
N GLY A 190 2.87 7.44 21.94
CA GLY A 190 2.57 7.21 20.54
C GLY A 190 3.67 6.48 19.77
N VAL A 191 4.88 6.30 20.31
CA VAL A 191 5.91 5.45 19.68
C VAL A 191 5.43 4.02 19.62
N PHE A 192 5.47 3.41 18.43
CA PHE A 192 5.00 2.05 18.23
C PHE A 192 5.85 1.29 17.22
N LEU A 193 5.70 -0.03 17.26
CA LEU A 193 6.14 -0.94 16.21
C LEU A 193 5.21 -2.16 16.15
N VAL A 194 5.19 -2.84 15.02
CA VAL A 194 4.47 -4.11 14.84
C VAL A 194 5.50 -5.22 14.64
N ARG A 195 5.30 -6.37 15.28
CA ARG A 195 6.19 -7.53 15.20
C ARG A 195 5.41 -8.83 15.09
N ASP A 196 6.09 -9.90 14.67
CA ASP A 196 5.48 -11.24 14.73
C ASP A 196 5.28 -11.67 16.19
N SER A 197 4.19 -12.42 16.42
CA SER A 197 3.92 -13.00 17.73
C SER A 197 4.77 -14.26 17.95
N GLN A 198 5.54 -14.28 19.04
CA GLN A 198 6.34 -15.45 19.43
C GLN A 198 5.49 -16.54 20.10
N SER A 199 4.39 -16.18 20.76
CA SER A 199 3.50 -17.13 21.43
C SER A 199 2.46 -17.73 20.50
N ASN A 200 1.99 -16.94 19.51
CA ASN A 200 0.89 -17.33 18.61
C ASN A 200 1.34 -17.20 17.15
N PRO A 201 1.86 -18.27 16.53
CA PRO A 201 2.31 -18.23 15.15
C PRO A 201 1.23 -17.70 14.18
N ARG A 202 1.64 -16.90 13.19
CA ARG A 202 0.78 -16.23 12.20
C ARG A 202 -0.10 -15.08 12.74
N THR A 203 0.15 -14.61 13.95
CA THR A 203 -0.46 -13.38 14.47
C THR A 203 0.58 -12.29 14.66
N PHE A 204 0.13 -11.04 14.70
CA PHE A 204 1.00 -9.88 14.91
C PHE A 204 0.79 -9.28 16.29
N VAL A 205 1.78 -8.52 16.77
CA VAL A 205 1.71 -7.79 18.03
C VAL A 205 2.06 -6.33 17.78
N LEU A 206 1.14 -5.42 18.13
CA LEU A 206 1.42 -3.99 18.28
C LEU A 206 2.10 -3.76 19.63
N SER A 207 3.33 -3.24 19.61
CA SER A 207 4.01 -2.75 20.81
C SER A 207 3.97 -1.23 20.79
N LEU A 208 3.32 -0.61 21.78
CA LEU A 208 2.98 0.83 21.82
C LEU A 208 3.39 1.44 23.16
N CYS A 209 4.01 2.62 23.13
CA CYS A 209 4.16 3.46 24.31
C CYS A 209 2.93 4.37 24.46
N HIS A 210 2.30 4.32 25.64
CA HIS A 210 1.20 5.20 26.00
C HIS A 210 1.25 5.48 27.49
N THR A 211 1.07 6.73 27.89
CA THR A 211 1.22 7.19 29.28
C THR A 211 2.57 6.74 29.89
N GLN A 212 3.66 6.87 29.13
CA GLN A 212 5.02 6.41 29.47
C GLN A 212 5.12 4.91 29.80
N LYS A 213 4.14 4.10 29.42
CA LYS A 213 4.09 2.66 29.65
C LYS A 213 4.04 1.92 28.32
N ILE A 214 4.86 0.88 28.20
CA ILE A 214 4.86 0.02 27.02
C ILE A 214 3.76 -1.03 27.18
N LYS A 215 2.86 -1.11 26.20
CA LYS A 215 1.77 -2.07 26.11
C LYS A 215 1.95 -2.92 24.86
N HIS A 216 1.53 -4.18 24.94
CA HIS A 216 1.57 -5.13 23.82
C HIS A 216 0.15 -5.64 23.55
N PHE A 217 -0.30 -5.49 22.32
CA PHE A 217 -1.63 -5.90 21.89
C PHE A 217 -1.51 -6.88 20.74
N GLN A 218 -2.12 -8.06 20.88
CA GLN A 218 -2.22 -9.00 19.77
C GLN A 218 -3.24 -8.46 18.75
N ILE A 219 -2.87 -8.51 17.48
CA ILE A 219 -3.73 -8.19 16.35
C ILE A 219 -4.29 -9.52 15.85
N VAL A 220 -5.60 -9.69 15.96
CA VAL A 220 -6.35 -10.89 15.56
C VAL A 220 -7.13 -10.61 14.28
#